data_AF-A0A8T4NMB5-F1
#
_entry.id   AF-A0A8T4NMB5-F1
#
_cell.length_a   1.000
_cell.length_b   1.000
_cell.length_c   1.000
_cell.angle_alpha   90.00
_cell.angle_beta   90.00
_cell.angle_gamma   90.00
#
_symmetry.space_group_name_H-M   'P 1'
#
loop_
_entity.id
_entity.type
_entity.pdbx_description
1 polymer ?
#
loop_
_entity_poly.entity_id
_entity_poly.type
_entity_poly.pdbx_seq_one_letter_code
_entity_poly.pdbx_strand_id
1 'polypeptide(L)'
;MAKRAGKKEDDSKLYAFLSILLTVIGFIIAYAVKKNDKYVMFYAKQGLVLFIGSVIIWVVSMIPIIMFIAWIAWIGWLVLWIIGIVYSLSGEMKDIPIVGVYADKFNF
;
A
#
# COMPACT_ATOMS: atom_id res chain seq x y z
N MET A 1 -6.80 -13.04 -28.94
CA MET A 1 -7.21 -11.93 -28.04
C MET A 1 -7.01 -12.26 -26.55
N ALA A 2 -7.25 -13.49 -26.09
CA ALA A 2 -7.04 -13.90 -24.68
C ALA A 2 -5.62 -13.64 -24.11
N LYS A 3 -4.55 -13.87 -24.89
CA LYS A 3 -3.15 -13.64 -24.45
C LYS A 3 -2.83 -12.17 -24.15
N ARG A 4 -3.54 -11.21 -24.75
CA ARG A 4 -3.38 -9.76 -24.49
C ARG A 4 -4.13 -9.32 -23.24
N ALA A 5 -5.24 -9.97 -22.89
CA ALA A 5 -5.98 -9.69 -21.67
C ALA A 5 -5.21 -10.15 -20.42
N GLY A 6 -4.70 -11.40 -20.42
CA GLY A 6 -3.90 -11.92 -19.29
C GLY A 6 -2.63 -11.08 -19.03
N LYS A 7 -1.92 -10.67 -20.08
CA LYS A 7 -0.73 -9.81 -19.93
C LYS A 7 -1.05 -8.45 -19.31
N LYS A 8 -2.20 -7.85 -19.60
CA LYS A 8 -2.60 -6.57 -18.99
C LYS A 8 -2.93 -6.74 -17.50
N GLU A 9 -3.56 -7.85 -17.14
CA GLU A 9 -3.89 -8.16 -15.74
C GLU A 9 -2.63 -8.36 -14.89
N ASP A 10 -1.68 -9.18 -15.37
CA ASP A 10 -0.40 -9.42 -14.68
C ASP A 10 0.40 -8.13 -14.48
N ASP A 11 0.42 -7.27 -15.50
CA ASP A 11 1.08 -5.96 -15.43
C ASP A 11 0.44 -5.06 -14.35
N SER A 12 -0.89 -5.07 -14.26
CA SER A 12 -1.63 -4.29 -13.25
C SER A 12 -1.36 -4.80 -11.83
N LYS A 13 -1.32 -6.13 -11.65
CA LYS A 13 -0.91 -6.77 -10.38
C LYS A 13 0.52 -6.39 -9.99
N LEU A 14 1.45 -6.37 -10.95
CA LEU A 14 2.83 -5.96 -10.71
C LEU A 14 2.92 -4.52 -10.20
N TYR A 15 2.26 -3.55 -10.87
CA TYR A 15 2.32 -2.15 -10.43
C TYR A 15 1.60 -1.93 -9.09
N ALA A 16 0.47 -2.62 -8.83
CA ALA A 16 -0.20 -2.57 -7.54
C ALA A 16 0.72 -3.10 -6.42
N PHE A 17 1.38 -4.22 -6.65
CA PHE A 17 2.36 -4.79 -5.74
C PHE A 17 3.52 -3.84 -5.47
N LEU A 18 4.12 -3.26 -6.52
CA LEU A 18 5.19 -2.28 -6.38
C LEU A 18 4.75 -1.05 -5.58
N SER A 19 3.48 -0.64 -5.73
CA SER A 19 2.92 0.49 -4.99
C SER A 19 2.83 0.24 -3.48
N ILE A 20 2.56 -0.99 -3.06
CA ILE A 20 2.58 -1.36 -1.64
C ILE A 20 4.02 -1.59 -1.17
N LEU A 21 4.82 -2.33 -1.93
CA LEU A 21 6.18 -2.72 -1.54
C LEU A 21 7.08 -1.50 -1.35
N LEU A 22 7.05 -0.58 -2.31
CA LEU A 22 7.90 0.62 -2.32
C LEU A 22 7.20 1.84 -1.71
N THR A 23 5.93 1.70 -1.30
CA THR A 23 5.10 2.73 -0.69
C THR A 23 5.09 4.05 -1.49
N VAL A 24 5.76 5.12 -1.05
CA VAL A 24 5.82 6.42 -1.74
C VAL A 24 6.46 6.32 -3.13
N ILE A 25 7.58 5.60 -3.27
CA ILE A 25 8.27 5.47 -4.57
C ILE A 25 7.36 4.69 -5.53
N GLY A 26 6.72 3.64 -5.02
CA GLY A 26 5.75 2.85 -5.77
C GLY A 26 4.53 3.66 -6.19
N PHE A 27 4.00 4.50 -5.31
CA PHE A 27 2.92 5.44 -5.62
C PHE A 27 3.29 6.40 -6.75
N ILE A 28 4.49 7.00 -6.72
CA ILE A 28 4.95 7.92 -7.77
C ILE A 28 5.01 7.20 -9.12
N ILE A 29 5.57 5.99 -9.16
CA ILE A 29 5.64 5.18 -10.38
C ILE A 29 4.24 4.82 -10.88
N ALA A 30 3.36 4.35 -10.01
CA ALA A 30 1.98 4.03 -10.34
C ALA A 30 1.20 5.23 -10.88
N TYR A 31 1.35 6.39 -10.25
CA TYR A 31 0.70 7.62 -10.69
C TYR A 31 1.24 8.10 -12.06
N ALA A 32 2.54 7.96 -12.31
CA ALA A 32 3.14 8.36 -13.58
C ALA A 32 2.78 7.42 -14.74
N VAL A 33 2.73 6.10 -14.50
CA VAL A 33 2.63 5.08 -15.56
C VAL A 33 1.22 4.52 -15.71
N LYS A 34 0.46 4.42 -14.61
CA LYS A 34 -0.80 3.66 -14.52
C LYS A 34 -1.94 4.46 -13.89
N LYS A 35 -1.94 5.79 -13.97
CA LYS A 35 -2.97 6.68 -13.41
C LYS A 35 -4.42 6.28 -13.72
N ASN A 36 -4.68 5.79 -14.93
CA ASN A 36 -6.03 5.41 -15.38
C ASN A 36 -6.45 4.00 -14.95
N ASP A 37 -5.53 3.25 -14.34
CA ASP A 37 -5.79 1.90 -13.84
C ASP A 37 -6.30 1.99 -12.40
N LYS A 38 -7.60 1.76 -12.23
CA LYS A 38 -8.26 1.85 -10.93
C LYS A 38 -7.65 0.89 -9.92
N TYR A 39 -7.24 -0.31 -10.34
CA TYR A 39 -6.68 -1.33 -9.45
C TYR A 39 -5.31 -0.90 -8.92
N VAL A 40 -4.45 -0.43 -9.82
CA VAL A 40 -3.13 0.08 -9.44
C VAL A 40 -3.27 1.29 -8.53
N MET A 41 -4.15 2.24 -8.86
CA MET A 41 -4.33 3.46 -8.09
C MET A 41 -4.95 3.21 -6.70
N PHE A 42 -5.82 2.20 -6.58
CA PHE A 42 -6.36 1.75 -5.29
C PHE A 42 -5.26 1.29 -4.34
N TYR A 43 -4.38 0.38 -4.78
CA TYR A 43 -3.24 -0.08 -3.98
C TYR A 43 -2.18 1.01 -3.78
N ALA A 44 -2.03 1.94 -4.72
CA ALA A 44 -1.15 3.10 -4.55
C ALA A 44 -1.60 4.02 -3.42
N LYS A 45 -2.90 4.30 -3.29
CA LYS A 45 -3.44 5.08 -2.16
C LYS A 45 -3.21 4.37 -0.83
N GLN A 46 -3.44 3.06 -0.78
CA GLN A 46 -3.15 2.27 0.42
C GLN A 46 -1.66 2.24 0.78
N GLY A 47 -0.77 2.14 -0.21
CA GLY A 47 0.68 2.22 -0.02
C GLY A 47 1.13 3.57 0.54
N LEU A 48 0.49 4.67 0.11
CA LEU A 48 0.73 6.00 0.66
C LEU A 48 0.30 6.11 2.13
N VAL A 49 -0.86 5.55 2.50
CA VAL A 49 -1.31 5.50 3.91
C VAL A 49 -0.35 4.67 4.76
N LEU A 50 0.10 3.51 4.26
CA LEU A 50 1.08 2.66 4.93
C LEU A 50 2.38 3.42 5.22
N PHE A 51 2.83 4.27 4.28
CA PHE A 51 3.97 5.16 4.50
C PHE A 51 3.69 6.24 5.55
N ILE A 52 2.56 6.92 5.47
CA ILE A 52 2.23 7.98 6.43
C ILE A 52 2.18 7.41 7.85
N GLY A 53 1.54 6.24 8.04
CA GLY A 53 1.50 5.62 9.35
C GLY A 53 2.85 5.08 9.82
N SER A 54 3.74 4.61 8.93
CA SER A 54 5.09 4.22 9.32
C SER A 54 5.92 5.43 9.79
N VAL A 55 5.76 6.59 9.15
CA VAL A 55 6.36 7.86 9.60
C VAL A 55 5.82 8.27 10.97
N ILE A 56 4.51 8.16 11.21
CA ILE A 56 3.91 8.46 12.52
C ILE A 56 4.48 7.55 13.61
N ILE A 57 4.52 6.24 13.37
CA ILE A 57 5.08 5.28 14.34
C ILE A 57 6.56 5.60 14.58
N TRP A 58 7.33 5.92 13.54
CA TRP A 58 8.73 6.29 13.66
C TRP A 58 8.95 7.53 14.54
N VAL A 59 8.18 8.61 14.32
CA VAL A 59 8.27 9.84 15.15
C VAL A 59 7.89 9.54 16.60
N VAL A 60 6.81 8.79 16.83
CA VAL A 60 6.37 8.39 18.18
C VAL A 60 7.43 7.53 18.89
N SER A 61 8.14 6.68 18.14
CA SER A 61 9.23 5.83 18.66
C SER A 61 10.42 6.63 19.22
N MET A 62 10.56 7.91 18.87
CA MET A 62 11.66 8.75 19.38
C MET A 62 11.49 9.14 20.86
N ILE A 63 10.29 9.01 21.42
CA ILE A 63 10.03 9.33 22.83
C ILE A 63 10.44 8.13 23.69
N PRO A 64 11.48 8.24 24.54
CA PRO A 64 12.09 7.08 25.22
C PRO A 64 11.12 6.30 26.11
N ILE A 65 10.14 6.99 26.70
CA ILE A 65 9.18 6.43 27.66
C ILE A 65 8.20 5.44 27.00
N ILE A 66 7.91 5.60 25.71
CA ILE A 66 6.91 4.80 24.97
C ILE A 66 7.55 3.80 23.98
N MET A 67 8.88 3.63 24.05
CA MET A 67 9.64 2.80 23.14
C MET A 67 9.16 1.33 23.10
N PHE A 68 8.70 0.78 24.23
CA PHE A 68 8.16 -0.58 24.29
C PHE A 68 6.84 -0.72 23.50
N ILE A 69 5.95 0.27 23.62
CA ILE A 69 4.67 0.30 22.89
C ILE A 69 4.91 0.48 21.39
N ALA A 70 5.90 1.31 21.03
CA ALA A 70 6.29 1.53 19.65
C ALA A 70 6.74 0.24 18.96
N TRP A 71 7.44 -0.66 19.67
CA TRP A 71 7.83 -1.97 19.14
C TRP A 71 6.63 -2.85 18.77
N ILE A 72 5.60 -2.88 19.62
CA ILE A 72 4.36 -3.61 19.34
C ILE A 72 3.63 -2.98 18.14
N ALA A 73 3.59 -1.65 18.07
CA ALA A 73 3.00 -0.94 16.94
C ALA A 73 3.71 -1.27 15.61
N TRP A 74 5.05 -1.36 15.60
CA TRP A 74 5.82 -1.77 14.43
C TRP A 74 5.49 -3.18 13.95
N ILE A 75 5.30 -4.13 14.88
CA ILE A 75 4.89 -5.50 14.54
C ILE A 75 3.50 -5.49 13.90
N GLY A 76 2.55 -4.78 14.50
CA GLY A 76 1.21 -4.64 13.93
C GLY A 76 1.23 -3.98 12.54
N TRP A 77 2.07 -2.95 12.37
CA TRP A 77 2.24 -2.27 11.09
C TRP A 77 2.86 -3.16 10.02
N LEU A 78 3.84 -3.99 10.39
CA LEU A 78 4.43 -4.99 9.51
C LEU A 78 3.39 -6.00 9.02
N VAL A 79 2.49 -6.44 9.89
CA VAL A 79 1.37 -7.33 9.51
C VAL A 79 0.46 -6.65 8.48
N LEU A 80 0.09 -5.39 8.68
CA LEU A 80 -0.72 -4.64 7.71
C LEU A 80 -0.01 -4.49 6.36
N TRP A 81 1.30 -4.25 6.37
CA TRP A 81 2.11 -4.18 5.16
C TRP A 81 2.16 -5.51 4.39
N ILE A 82 2.33 -6.63 5.09
CA ILE A 82 2.30 -7.98 4.49
C ILE A 82 0.91 -8.27 3.91
N ILE A 83 -0.18 -7.94 4.62
CA ILE A 83 -1.55 -8.08 4.11
C ILE A 83 -1.71 -7.29 2.81
N GLY A 84 -1.20 -6.06 2.76
CA GLY A 84 -1.21 -5.24 1.55
C GLY A 84 -0.52 -5.90 0.36
N ILE A 85 0.65 -6.49 0.59
CA ILE A 85 1.39 -7.23 -0.44
C ILE A 85 0.53 -8.38 -0.98
N VAL A 86 -0.02 -9.21 -0.11
CA VAL A 86 -0.84 -10.37 -0.51
C VAL A 86 -2.09 -9.92 -1.28
N TYR A 87 -2.76 -8.87 -0.79
CA TYR A 87 -3.98 -8.35 -1.42
C TYR A 87 -3.69 -7.73 -2.79
N SER A 88 -2.59 -7.00 -2.94
CA SER A 88 -2.18 -6.39 -4.21
C SER A 88 -1.85 -7.40 -5.33
N LEU A 89 -1.59 -8.66 -4.96
CA LEU A 89 -1.37 -9.76 -5.90
C LEU A 89 -2.63 -10.58 -6.19
N SER A 90 -3.72 -10.35 -5.44
CA SER A 90 -4.96 -11.14 -5.55
C SER A 90 -5.76 -10.87 -6.82
N GLY A 91 -5.61 -9.69 -7.43
CA GLY A 91 -6.41 -9.25 -8.58
C GLY A 91 -7.77 -8.65 -8.20
N GLU A 92 -8.09 -8.60 -6.90
CA GLU A 92 -9.30 -7.99 -6.35
C GLU A 92 -8.93 -6.75 -5.55
N MET A 93 -9.77 -5.70 -5.58
CA MET A 93 -9.56 -4.51 -4.73
C MET A 93 -9.98 -4.83 -3.29
N LYS A 94 -9.02 -5.23 -2.46
CA LYS A 94 -9.25 -5.52 -1.04
C LYS A 94 -8.66 -4.43 -0.15
N ASP A 95 -9.47 -3.96 0.78
CA ASP A 95 -9.01 -3.02 1.79
C ASP A 95 -8.12 -3.68 2.82
N ILE A 96 -6.92 -3.13 2.98
CA ILE A 96 -6.07 -3.46 4.12
C ILE A 96 -6.78 -2.92 5.38
N PRO A 97 -6.96 -3.77 6.42
CA PRO A 97 -7.59 -3.34 7.67
C PRO A 97 -6.96 -2.05 8.20
N ILE A 98 -7.79 -1.12 8.69
CA ILE A 98 -7.41 0.21 9.19
C ILE A 98 -6.94 1.16 8.06
N VAL A 99 -6.08 0.70 7.16
CA VAL A 99 -5.47 1.49 6.06
C VAL A 99 -6.50 1.90 5.02
N GLY A 100 -7.41 1.01 4.59
CA GLY A 100 -8.42 1.29 3.56
C GLY A 100 -9.31 2.49 3.90
N VAL A 101 -9.71 2.60 5.18
CA VAL A 101 -10.54 3.70 5.69
C VAL A 101 -9.87 5.08 5.50
N TYR A 102 -8.55 5.14 5.58
CA TYR A 102 -7.81 6.38 5.31
C TYR A 102 -7.46 6.55 3.84
N ALA A 103 -7.30 5.45 3.10
CA ALA A 103 -7.01 5.47 1.67
C ALA A 103 -8.18 6.10 0.88
N ASP A 104 -9.41 5.84 1.29
CA ASP A 104 -10.63 6.38 0.67
C ASP A 104 -10.76 7.91 0.79
N LYS A 105 -10.03 8.54 1.72
CA LYS A 105 -10.05 10.00 1.88
C LYS A 105 -9.27 10.73 0.79
N PHE A 106 -8.49 10.01 0.00
CA PHE A 106 -7.66 10.57 -1.04
C PHE A 106 -8.36 10.60 -2.40
N ASN A 107 -8.84 11.79 -2.79
CA ASN A 107 -9.57 12.05 -4.05
C ASN A 107 -8.65 12.47 -5.21
N PHE A 108 -7.70 11.60 -5.57
CA PHE A 108 -6.87 11.77 -6.78
C PHE A 108 -7.06 10.65 -7.79
#